data_AF-A0A819IQM1-F1
#
_entry.id   AF-A0A819IQM1-F1
#
_cell.length_a   1.000
_cell.length_b   1.000
_cell.length_c   1.000
_cell.angle_alpha   90.00
_cell.angle_beta   90.00
_cell.angle_gamma   90.00
#
_symmetry.space_group_name_H-M   'P 1'
#
loop_
_entity.id
_entity.type
_entity.pdbx_description
1 polymer ?
#
loop_
_entity_poly.entity_id
_entity_poly.type
_entity_poly.pdbx_seq_one_letter_code
_entity_poly.pdbx_strand_id
1 'polypeptide(L)'
;NELSDNNHKINLTICLLNNHEIIIENLSINDNKSRLLDACALKIQLQKDFISFFSLYLYEQKDNHLNILRPLYDFESPYLSLKETKKNYEQSCIVFKKSYWNSDFDLQLIDDRRARNLLFVQAQYEIEQSHDLYPSDIYRQLETLRDNNSFKDYLLLARTSKFYGHVIIQTCSILYPINDTKKQKLSEFLLAIGNNEIICCLTSNEKKKNQDFSFKVTRIRCWKVNWTKQDMSIALEYLIKKDTLQWITIHTEQAPLISTLLQSMVDEILAKKGGLTSPTSGSVTPIPTTTINEQTPSKVFNGLATRTESDLERLNNNDIFDKVEGDDDL
;
A
#
# COMPACT_ATOMS: atom_id res chain seq x y z
N ASN A 1 -22.19 -3.40 39.13
CA ASN A 1 -20.84 -3.03 39.62
C ASN A 1 -19.85 -4.09 39.18
N GLU A 2 -19.33 -3.97 37.97
CA GLU A 2 -18.11 -4.62 37.47
C GLU A 2 -17.67 -3.84 36.22
N LEU A 3 -17.44 -2.54 36.44
CA LEU A 3 -16.69 -1.65 35.55
C LEU A 3 -15.35 -1.45 36.25
N SER A 4 -14.47 -2.44 36.15
CA SER A 4 -13.12 -2.35 36.70
C SER A 4 -12.16 -3.16 35.83
N ASP A 5 -11.18 -2.44 35.27
CA ASP A 5 -9.98 -2.88 34.54
C ASP A 5 -10.01 -3.06 33.00
N ASN A 6 -10.44 -2.02 32.28
CA ASN A 6 -10.26 -1.90 30.83
C ASN A 6 -8.96 -1.16 30.40
N ASN A 7 -7.86 -1.35 31.12
CA ASN A 7 -6.56 -0.76 30.75
C ASN A 7 -5.52 -1.84 30.40
N HIS A 8 -5.93 -2.84 29.61
CA HIS A 8 -5.00 -3.82 29.06
C HIS A 8 -4.05 -3.14 28.08
N LYS A 9 -2.84 -2.87 28.56
CA LYS A 9 -1.73 -2.36 27.77
C LYS A 9 -1.18 -3.49 26.91
N ILE A 10 -1.00 -3.19 25.63
CA ILE A 10 -0.48 -4.13 24.63
C ILE A 10 0.74 -3.55 23.93
N ASN A 11 1.56 -4.45 23.40
CA ASN A 11 2.63 -4.10 22.47
C ASN A 11 2.17 -4.52 21.06
N LEU A 12 2.43 -3.67 20.08
CA LEU A 12 2.06 -3.91 18.70
C LEU A 12 3.28 -3.75 17.80
N THR A 13 3.59 -4.79 17.03
CA THR A 13 4.65 -4.77 16.02
C THR A 13 4.13 -4.14 14.74
N ILE A 14 4.87 -3.17 14.24
CA ILE A 14 4.61 -2.45 12.99
C ILE A 14 5.78 -2.71 12.05
N CYS A 15 5.50 -3.08 10.81
CA CYS A 15 6.52 -3.38 9.82
C CYS A 15 6.77 -2.18 8.91
N LEU A 16 7.98 -2.11 8.36
CA LEU A 16 8.30 -1.34 7.16
C LEU A 16 8.30 -2.28 5.94
N LEU A 17 8.35 -1.72 4.73
CA LEU A 17 8.30 -2.51 3.49
C LEU A 17 9.53 -3.39 3.25
N ASN A 18 10.65 -3.13 3.94
CA ASN A 18 11.83 -3.99 3.96
C ASN A 18 11.77 -5.06 5.08
N ASN A 19 10.58 -5.32 5.64
CA ASN A 19 10.32 -6.22 6.77
C ASN A 19 10.98 -5.81 8.10
N HIS A 20 11.56 -4.61 8.20
CA HIS A 20 12.04 -4.11 9.49
C HIS A 20 10.86 -3.89 10.45
N GLU A 21 11.00 -4.38 11.68
CA GLU A 21 9.96 -4.32 12.70
C GLU A 21 10.20 -3.19 13.71
N ILE A 22 9.12 -2.50 14.06
CA ILE A 22 9.07 -1.43 15.04
C ILE A 22 8.05 -1.85 16.10
N ILE A 23 8.49 -2.04 17.34
CA ILE A 23 7.61 -2.38 18.45
C ILE A 23 7.12 -1.11 19.12
N ILE A 24 5.80 -0.91 19.12
CA ILE A 24 5.13 0.16 19.85
C ILE A 24 4.55 -0.40 21.14
N GLU A 25 5.03 0.12 22.27
CA GLU A 25 4.70 -0.37 23.60
C GLU A 25 3.56 0.44 24.24
N ASN A 26 2.89 -0.16 25.22
CA ASN A 26 1.94 0.53 26.10
C ASN A 26 0.72 1.16 25.40
N LEU A 27 0.27 0.55 24.30
CA LEU A 27 -0.95 0.93 23.60
C LEU A 27 -2.19 0.40 24.32
N SER A 28 -3.31 1.11 24.22
CA SER A 28 -4.62 0.59 24.56
C SER A 28 -5.17 -0.24 23.41
N ILE A 29 -5.92 -1.31 23.72
CA ILE A 29 -6.68 -2.09 22.73
C ILE A 29 -7.65 -1.20 21.94
N ASN A 30 -8.15 -0.12 22.54
CA ASN A 30 -9.09 0.81 21.93
C ASN A 30 -8.41 2.02 21.26
N ASP A 31 -7.07 2.10 21.27
CA ASP A 31 -6.38 3.17 20.54
C ASP A 31 -6.71 3.07 19.05
N ASN A 32 -6.94 4.22 18.42
CA ASN A 32 -7.30 4.30 17.01
C ASN A 32 -6.06 4.41 16.09
N LYS A 33 -6.29 4.38 14.78
CA LYS A 33 -5.23 4.54 13.76
C LYS A 33 -4.37 5.79 13.99
N SER A 34 -4.97 6.96 14.21
CA SER A 34 -4.24 8.22 14.43
C SER A 34 -3.30 8.14 15.63
N ARG A 35 -3.76 7.58 16.75
CA ARG A 35 -2.95 7.43 17.96
C ARG A 35 -1.75 6.52 17.73
N LEU A 36 -1.94 5.42 16.99
CA LEU A 36 -0.85 4.52 16.62
C LEU A 36 0.13 5.19 15.65
N LEU A 37 -0.38 5.94 14.67
CA LEU A 37 0.46 6.66 13.70
C LEU A 37 1.39 7.66 14.41
N ASP A 38 0.86 8.44 15.35
CA ASP A 38 1.66 9.36 16.17
C ASP A 38 2.72 8.60 17.00
N ALA A 39 2.36 7.46 17.58
CA ALA A 39 3.29 6.63 18.35
C ALA A 39 4.43 6.08 17.47
N CYS A 40 4.11 5.63 16.25
CA CYS A 40 5.10 5.21 15.25
C CYS A 40 6.05 6.37 14.90
N ALA A 41 5.48 7.54 14.57
CA ALA A 41 6.26 8.72 14.21
C ALA A 41 7.21 9.15 15.34
N LEU A 42 6.74 9.14 16.59
CA LEU A 42 7.57 9.42 17.76
C LEU A 42 8.69 8.38 17.93
N LYS A 43 8.38 7.09 17.78
CA LYS A 43 9.36 6.00 17.93
C LYS A 43 10.50 6.10 16.91
N ILE A 44 10.19 6.48 15.67
CA ILE A 44 11.17 6.65 14.58
C ILE A 44 11.74 8.07 14.50
N GLN A 45 11.35 8.96 15.42
CA GLN A 45 11.77 10.36 15.48
C GLN A 45 11.47 11.16 14.20
N LEU A 46 10.33 10.88 13.56
CA LEU A 46 9.85 11.64 12.42
C LEU A 46 9.34 13.02 12.87
N GLN A 47 9.66 14.07 12.10
CA GLN A 47 9.15 15.42 12.37
C GLN A 47 7.62 15.46 12.29
N LYS A 48 6.99 16.24 13.18
CA LYS A 48 5.53 16.32 13.28
C LYS A 48 4.86 16.73 11.97
N ASP A 49 5.48 17.67 11.26
CA ASP A 49 4.96 18.19 9.99
C ASP A 49 4.95 17.14 8.87
N PHE A 50 5.72 16.07 9.03
CA PHE A 50 5.78 14.97 8.06
C PHE A 50 4.81 13.82 8.35
N ILE A 51 4.18 13.78 9.53
CA ILE A 51 3.29 12.67 9.93
C ILE A 51 2.14 12.50 8.92
N SER A 52 1.57 13.59 8.40
CA SER A 52 0.47 13.56 7.43
C SER A 52 0.82 12.94 6.08
N PHE A 53 2.11 12.73 5.78
CA PHE A 53 2.56 12.09 4.54
C PHE A 53 2.55 10.56 4.65
N PHE A 54 2.44 10.01 5.86
CA PHE A 54 2.47 8.58 6.14
C PHE A 54 1.13 8.10 6.69
N SER A 55 0.87 6.80 6.52
CA SER A 55 -0.31 6.14 7.09
C SER A 55 -0.01 4.67 7.36
N LEU A 56 -0.99 3.99 7.95
CA LEU A 56 -0.93 2.59 8.33
C LEU A 56 -1.83 1.75 7.42
N TYR A 57 -1.30 0.61 7.01
CA TYR A 57 -1.96 -0.30 6.08
C TYR A 57 -1.86 -1.73 6.59
N LEU A 58 -2.89 -2.55 6.33
CA LEU A 58 -2.82 -3.98 6.54
C LEU A 58 -2.19 -4.64 5.32
N TYR A 59 -1.25 -5.53 5.58
CA TYR A 59 -0.55 -6.34 4.59
C TYR A 59 -0.63 -7.81 4.98
N GLU A 60 -0.64 -8.67 3.96
CA GLU A 60 -0.36 -10.10 4.10
C GLU A 60 1.08 -10.34 3.64
N GLN A 61 1.87 -11.00 4.49
CA GLN A 61 3.17 -11.50 4.08
C GLN A 61 3.00 -12.90 3.49
N LYS A 62 3.31 -13.06 2.20
CA LYS A 62 3.23 -14.35 1.49
C LYS A 62 4.44 -14.50 0.59
N ASP A 63 5.12 -15.65 0.67
CA ASP A 63 6.31 -15.96 -0.14
C ASP A 63 7.40 -14.88 -0.07
N ASN A 64 7.64 -14.32 1.12
CA ASN A 64 8.53 -13.17 1.38
C ASN A 64 8.14 -11.85 0.70
N HIS A 65 6.97 -11.78 0.06
CA HIS A 65 6.41 -10.55 -0.48
C HIS A 65 5.30 -10.01 0.42
N LEU A 66 5.30 -8.69 0.61
CA LEU A 66 4.23 -7.99 1.31
C LEU A 66 3.14 -7.65 0.29
N ASN A 67 1.94 -8.21 0.44
CA ASN A 67 0.78 -7.90 -0.38
C ASN A 67 -0.14 -6.95 0.38
N ILE A 68 -0.40 -5.77 -0.18
CA ILE A 68 -1.31 -4.81 0.43
C ILE A 68 -2.74 -5.38 0.44
N LEU A 69 -3.40 -5.30 1.60
CA LEU A 69 -4.80 -5.69 1.75
C LEU A 69 -5.71 -4.45 1.67
N ARG A 70 -5.46 -3.47 2.54
CA ARG A 70 -6.21 -2.20 2.62
C ARG A 70 -5.55 -1.21 3.59
N PRO A 71 -5.85 0.10 3.49
CA PRO A 71 -5.54 1.05 4.57
C PRO A 71 -6.31 0.76 5.85
N LEU A 72 -5.79 1.24 6.98
CA LEU A 72 -6.53 1.39 8.22
C LEU A 72 -7.21 2.77 8.27
N TYR A 73 -8.44 2.81 8.75
CA TYR A 73 -9.22 4.03 8.91
C TYR A 73 -9.22 4.52 10.37
N ASP A 74 -9.49 5.82 10.58
CA ASP A 74 -9.43 6.45 11.91
C ASP A 74 -10.46 5.96 12.91
N PHE A 75 -11.56 5.37 12.44
CA PHE A 75 -12.55 4.76 13.32
C PHE A 75 -12.14 3.35 13.80
N GLU A 76 -11.08 2.77 13.25
CA GLU A 76 -10.64 1.42 13.57
C GLU A 76 -9.67 1.41 14.76
N SER A 77 -9.75 0.35 15.57
CA SER A 77 -8.65 -0.07 16.45
C SER A 77 -7.66 -0.91 15.62
N PRO A 78 -6.41 -0.47 15.42
CA PRO A 78 -5.42 -1.22 14.64
C PRO A 78 -5.17 -2.62 15.20
N TYR A 79 -5.18 -2.78 16.54
CA TYR A 79 -5.00 -4.08 17.18
C TYR A 79 -6.15 -5.03 16.86
N LEU A 80 -7.40 -4.58 17.01
CA LEU A 80 -8.58 -5.41 16.72
C LEU A 80 -8.68 -5.72 15.23
N SER A 81 -8.41 -4.73 14.36
CA SER A 81 -8.40 -4.94 12.91
C SER A 81 -7.35 -5.95 12.50
N LEU A 82 -6.12 -5.86 13.01
CA LEU A 82 -5.07 -6.85 12.74
C LEU A 82 -5.47 -8.25 13.22
N LYS A 83 -6.02 -8.36 14.44
CA LYS A 83 -6.47 -9.64 15.00
C LYS A 83 -7.58 -10.28 14.16
N GLU A 84 -8.53 -9.47 13.66
CA GLU A 84 -9.59 -9.96 12.79
C GLU A 84 -9.04 -10.42 11.43
N THR A 85 -8.14 -9.61 10.83
CA THR A 85 -7.51 -9.95 9.54
C THR A 85 -6.71 -11.25 9.62
N LYS A 86 -6.03 -11.50 10.74
CA LYS A 86 -5.28 -12.74 10.99
C LYS A 86 -6.11 -14.03 10.93
N LYS A 87 -7.44 -13.95 11.05
CA LYS A 87 -8.32 -15.13 10.90
C LYS A 87 -8.34 -15.67 9.46
N ASN A 88 -8.22 -14.79 8.47
CA ASN A 88 -8.22 -15.15 7.05
C ASN A 88 -6.81 -15.12 6.44
N TYR A 89 -5.91 -14.33 7.02
CA TYR A 89 -4.57 -14.08 6.53
C TYR A 89 -3.58 -14.20 7.69
N GLU A 90 -3.18 -15.42 8.05
CA GLU A 90 -2.40 -15.72 9.27
C GLU A 90 -1.14 -14.86 9.41
N GLN A 91 -0.43 -14.66 8.30
CA GLN A 91 0.79 -13.85 8.22
C GLN A 91 0.51 -12.36 7.94
N SER A 92 -0.54 -11.80 8.56
CA SER A 92 -0.84 -10.37 8.44
C SER A 92 -0.01 -9.49 9.36
N CYS A 93 0.35 -8.31 8.88
CA CYS A 93 1.02 -7.27 9.64
C CYS A 93 0.43 -5.87 9.33
N ILE A 94 0.77 -4.90 10.17
CA ILE A 94 0.50 -3.49 9.90
C ILE A 94 1.79 -2.86 9.38
N VAL A 95 1.71 -2.18 8.25
CA VAL A 95 2.85 -1.50 7.62
C VAL A 95 2.68 0.01 7.75
N PHE A 96 3.75 0.68 8.19
CA PHE A 96 3.89 2.14 8.17
C PHE A 96 4.58 2.56 6.87
N LYS A 97 3.91 3.35 6.02
CA LYS A 97 4.44 3.77 4.72
C LYS A 97 3.88 5.10 4.24
N LYS A 98 4.49 5.70 3.20
CA LYS A 98 3.98 6.91 2.54
C LYS A 98 2.58 6.64 1.96
N SER A 99 1.73 7.66 2.02
CA SER A 99 0.29 7.58 1.75
C SER A 99 -0.25 8.61 0.75
N TYR A 100 0.61 9.10 -0.15
CA TYR A 100 0.27 10.06 -1.20
C TYR A 100 0.72 9.57 -2.59
N TRP A 101 0.11 10.12 -3.64
CA TRP A 101 0.35 9.75 -5.03
C TRP A 101 1.27 10.74 -5.76
N ASN A 102 1.18 12.03 -5.46
CA ASN A 102 2.01 13.06 -6.08
C ASN A 102 3.48 12.96 -5.62
N SER A 103 4.37 12.55 -6.51
CA SER A 103 5.81 12.41 -6.25
C SER A 103 6.55 13.74 -6.02
N ASP A 104 5.89 14.89 -6.23
CA ASP A 104 6.47 16.18 -5.84
C ASP A 104 6.57 16.33 -4.33
N PHE A 105 5.71 15.66 -3.57
CA PHE A 105 5.80 15.64 -2.12
C PHE A 105 7.08 14.95 -1.61
N ASP A 106 7.69 14.07 -2.40
CA ASP A 106 8.97 13.46 -2.04
C ASP A 106 10.05 14.54 -1.85
N LEU A 107 10.03 15.60 -2.66
CA LEU A 107 11.00 16.70 -2.58
C LEU A 107 10.89 17.51 -1.29
N GLN A 108 9.73 17.51 -0.63
CA GLN A 108 9.55 18.18 0.66
C GLN A 108 10.14 17.36 1.81
N LEU A 109 10.23 16.04 1.63
CA LEU A 109 10.65 15.08 2.65
C LEU A 109 12.12 14.66 2.48
N ILE A 110 12.69 14.82 1.28
CA ILE A 110 13.98 14.21 0.91
C ILE A 110 15.17 14.74 1.71
N ASP A 111 15.12 15.97 2.21
CA ASP A 111 16.23 16.56 2.97
C ASP A 111 16.25 16.09 4.43
N ASP A 112 15.10 15.74 5.00
CA ASP A 112 15.03 15.15 6.33
C ASP A 112 15.48 13.69 6.31
N ARG A 113 16.44 13.36 7.17
CA ARG A 113 17.07 12.03 7.19
C ARG A 113 16.07 10.91 7.48
N ARG A 114 15.16 11.08 8.44
CA ARG A 114 14.22 10.03 8.84
C ARG A 114 13.17 9.82 7.74
N ALA A 115 12.61 10.91 7.21
CA ALA A 115 11.65 10.86 6.11
C ALA A 115 12.28 10.29 4.83
N ARG A 116 13.49 10.72 4.47
CA ARG A 116 14.25 10.19 3.33
C ARG A 116 14.46 8.69 3.43
N ASN A 117 14.86 8.17 4.60
CA ASN A 117 15.05 6.73 4.78
C ASN A 117 13.75 5.93 4.59
N LEU A 118 12.62 6.45 5.08
CA LEU A 118 11.31 5.83 4.86
C LEU A 118 10.89 5.83 3.39
N LEU A 119 11.13 6.94 2.68
CA LEU A 119 10.91 7.03 1.24
C LEU A 119 11.80 6.05 0.47
N PHE A 120 13.07 5.94 0.85
CA PHE A 120 14.02 5.03 0.24
C PHE A 120 13.56 3.57 0.39
N VAL A 121 13.18 3.14 1.60
CA VAL A 121 12.65 1.79 1.86
C VAL A 121 11.44 1.48 0.97
N GLN A 122 10.52 2.43 0.83
CA GLN A 122 9.35 2.24 -0.04
C GLN A 122 9.73 2.23 -1.53
N ALA A 123 10.59 3.14 -1.98
CA ALA A 123 11.03 3.22 -3.37
C ALA A 123 11.74 1.93 -3.80
N GLN A 124 12.61 1.39 -2.95
CA GLN A 124 13.29 0.13 -3.20
C GLN A 124 12.28 -1.01 -3.41
N TYR A 125 11.32 -1.15 -2.49
CA TYR A 125 10.26 -2.16 -2.60
C TYR A 125 9.47 -2.02 -3.91
N GLU A 126 9.07 -0.80 -4.30
CA GLU A 126 8.32 -0.54 -5.55
C GLU A 126 9.14 -0.85 -6.81
N ILE A 127 10.44 -0.55 -6.80
CA ILE A 127 11.37 -0.84 -7.89
C ILE A 127 11.54 -2.35 -8.05
N GLU A 128 11.70 -3.08 -6.95
CA GLU A 128 11.81 -4.55 -6.97
C GLU A 128 10.52 -5.20 -7.52
N GLN A 129 9.34 -4.71 -7.12
CA GLN A 129 8.05 -5.22 -7.62
C GLN A 129 7.80 -4.96 -9.11
N SER A 130 8.43 -3.92 -9.67
CA SER A 130 8.24 -3.53 -11.08
C SER A 130 9.41 -3.90 -11.99
N HIS A 131 10.50 -4.46 -11.44
CA HIS A 131 11.72 -4.79 -12.17
C HIS A 131 11.47 -5.66 -13.40
N ASP A 132 10.74 -6.75 -13.22
CA ASP A 132 10.44 -7.72 -14.29
C ASP A 132 9.49 -7.15 -15.36
N LEU A 133 8.75 -6.09 -15.04
CA LEU A 133 7.79 -5.47 -15.97
C LEU A 133 8.48 -4.60 -17.00
N TYR A 134 9.54 -3.90 -16.59
CA TYR A 134 10.22 -2.94 -17.44
C TYR A 134 11.71 -2.87 -17.09
N PRO A 135 12.54 -3.83 -17.53
CA PRO A 135 13.98 -3.77 -17.36
C PRO A 135 14.56 -2.52 -18.02
N SER A 136 15.46 -1.83 -17.32
CA SER A 136 16.09 -0.57 -17.76
C SER A 136 17.52 -0.47 -17.23
N ASP A 137 18.38 0.26 -17.94
CA ASP A 137 19.72 0.58 -17.45
C ASP A 137 19.69 1.39 -16.13
N ILE A 138 18.53 2.00 -15.84
CA ILE A 138 18.27 2.72 -14.59
C ILE A 138 18.41 1.80 -13.36
N TYR A 139 18.03 0.52 -13.43
CA TYR A 139 18.13 -0.38 -12.26
C TYR A 139 19.56 -0.58 -11.80
N ARG A 140 20.50 -0.79 -12.74
CA ARG A 140 21.92 -0.94 -12.39
C ARG A 140 22.49 0.31 -11.72
N GLN A 141 22.05 1.49 -12.15
CA GLN A 141 22.44 2.76 -11.52
C GLN A 141 21.85 2.88 -10.12
N LEU A 142 20.58 2.52 -9.95
CA LEU A 142 19.91 2.49 -8.64
C LEU A 142 20.60 1.51 -7.68
N GLU A 143 21.01 0.33 -8.13
CA GLU A 143 21.80 -0.63 -7.33
C GLU A 143 23.12 -0.01 -6.88
N THR A 144 23.83 0.65 -7.79
CA THR A 144 25.10 1.33 -7.45
C THR A 144 24.88 2.42 -6.40
N LEU A 145 23.83 3.23 -6.53
CA LEU A 145 23.48 4.28 -5.57
C LEU A 145 23.08 3.70 -4.20
N ARG A 146 22.34 2.58 -4.20
CA ARG A 146 21.99 1.85 -2.97
C ARG A 146 23.25 1.37 -2.25
N ASP A 147 24.15 0.70 -2.97
CA ASP A 147 25.34 0.09 -2.39
C ASP A 147 26.30 1.16 -1.83
N ASN A 148 26.28 2.36 -2.41
CA ASN A 148 27.01 3.54 -1.93
C ASN A 148 26.28 4.33 -0.82
N ASN A 149 25.10 3.89 -0.37
CA ASN A 149 24.23 4.60 0.58
C ASN A 149 23.80 6.03 0.14
N SER A 150 23.83 6.32 -1.16
CA SER A 150 23.43 7.61 -1.74
C SER A 150 21.91 7.71 -1.88
N PHE A 151 21.17 7.64 -0.76
CA PHE A 151 19.70 7.51 -0.76
C PHE A 151 18.97 8.70 -1.37
N LYS A 152 19.53 9.91 -1.26
CA LYS A 152 18.96 11.11 -1.89
C LYS A 152 18.99 11.00 -3.41
N ASP A 153 20.15 10.69 -3.98
CA ASP A 153 20.31 10.50 -5.42
C ASP A 153 19.53 9.28 -5.93
N TYR A 154 19.49 8.21 -5.14
CA TYR A 154 18.64 7.05 -5.42
C TYR A 154 17.19 7.48 -5.62
N LEU A 155 16.64 8.26 -4.70
CA LEU A 155 15.25 8.73 -4.78
C LEU A 155 15.03 9.67 -5.98
N LEU A 156 15.96 10.58 -6.24
CA LEU A 156 15.88 11.48 -7.40
C LEU A 156 15.87 10.70 -8.72
N LEU A 157 16.70 9.66 -8.84
CA LEU A 157 16.73 8.79 -10.01
C LEU A 157 15.48 7.88 -10.07
N ALA A 158 15.08 7.28 -8.96
CA ALA A 158 13.93 6.38 -8.86
C ALA A 158 12.64 7.07 -9.35
N ARG A 159 12.45 8.34 -9.01
CA ARG A 159 11.30 9.16 -9.45
C ARG A 159 11.18 9.31 -10.97
N THR A 160 12.25 9.04 -11.73
CA THR A 160 12.23 9.04 -13.20
C THR A 160 11.74 7.72 -13.80
N SER A 161 11.62 6.66 -12.99
CA SER A 161 11.10 5.35 -13.42
C SER A 161 9.60 5.40 -13.71
N LYS A 162 9.17 4.66 -14.73
CA LYS A 162 7.76 4.60 -15.19
C LYS A 162 6.78 4.22 -14.09
N PHE A 163 7.17 3.28 -13.22
CA PHE A 163 6.28 2.70 -12.20
C PHE A 163 6.57 3.18 -10.78
N TYR A 164 7.41 4.21 -10.62
CA TYR A 164 7.63 4.82 -9.31
C TYR A 164 6.30 5.29 -8.70
N GLY A 165 6.05 4.97 -7.42
CA GLY A 165 4.81 5.31 -6.73
C GLY A 165 3.58 4.53 -7.19
N HIS A 166 3.73 3.46 -7.98
CA HIS A 166 2.61 2.61 -8.37
C HIS A 166 2.46 1.42 -7.42
N VAL A 167 1.21 1.07 -7.14
CA VAL A 167 0.84 -0.20 -6.50
C VAL A 167 0.64 -1.26 -7.59
N ILE A 168 1.32 -2.40 -7.45
CA ILE A 168 1.24 -3.51 -8.40
C ILE A 168 0.22 -4.55 -7.93
N ILE A 169 -0.68 -4.97 -8.81
CA ILE A 169 -1.66 -6.05 -8.60
C ILE A 169 -1.42 -7.11 -9.66
N GLN A 170 -0.98 -8.31 -9.24
CA GLN A 170 -0.46 -9.33 -10.15
C GLN A 170 -1.55 -10.17 -10.82
N THR A 171 -2.66 -10.44 -10.14
CA THR A 171 -3.68 -11.39 -10.59
C THR A 171 -4.95 -10.67 -11.01
N CYS A 172 -5.02 -10.26 -12.28
CA CYS A 172 -6.26 -9.75 -12.83
C CYS A 172 -6.53 -10.22 -14.26
N SER A 173 -7.80 -10.14 -14.65
CA SER A 173 -8.25 -10.52 -15.98
C SER A 173 -9.25 -9.51 -16.55
N ILE A 174 -9.11 -9.18 -17.82
CA ILE A 174 -9.92 -8.18 -18.53
C ILE A 174 -10.31 -8.75 -19.90
N LEU A 175 -11.52 -8.43 -20.38
CA LEU A 175 -11.91 -8.71 -21.76
C LEU A 175 -11.15 -7.81 -22.73
N TYR A 176 -10.28 -8.41 -23.54
CA TYR A 176 -9.37 -7.71 -24.45
C TYR A 176 -9.41 -8.33 -25.87
N PRO A 177 -9.28 -7.53 -26.96
CA PRO A 177 -9.19 -6.07 -27.00
C PRO A 177 -10.51 -5.37 -26.68
N ILE A 178 -10.44 -4.30 -25.88
CA ILE A 178 -11.62 -3.57 -25.38
C ILE A 178 -12.47 -2.99 -26.53
N ASN A 179 -11.82 -2.64 -27.64
CA ASN A 179 -12.44 -1.95 -28.78
C ASN A 179 -12.98 -2.89 -29.88
N ASP A 180 -12.79 -4.22 -29.78
CA ASP A 180 -13.27 -5.18 -30.79
C ASP A 180 -14.02 -6.32 -30.09
N THR A 181 -15.33 -6.12 -29.88
CA THR A 181 -16.21 -7.07 -29.17
C THR A 181 -16.26 -8.45 -29.81
N LYS A 182 -15.96 -8.59 -31.10
CA LYS A 182 -15.94 -9.88 -31.80
C LYS A 182 -14.69 -10.71 -31.50
N LYS A 183 -13.62 -10.06 -31.02
CA LYS A 183 -12.33 -10.70 -30.70
C LYS A 183 -12.00 -10.68 -29.21
N GLN A 184 -12.92 -10.17 -28.39
CA GLN A 184 -12.72 -10.12 -26.94
C GLN A 184 -12.55 -11.52 -26.38
N LYS A 185 -11.45 -11.71 -25.66
CA LYS A 185 -11.22 -12.87 -24.82
C LYS A 185 -10.76 -12.41 -23.45
N LEU A 186 -11.05 -13.19 -22.44
CA LEU A 186 -10.50 -12.97 -21.10
C LEU A 186 -8.98 -13.16 -21.19
N SER A 187 -8.24 -12.10 -20.90
CA SER A 187 -6.78 -12.11 -20.95
C SER A 187 -6.24 -11.69 -19.58
N GLU A 188 -5.13 -12.29 -19.20
CA GLU A 188 -4.46 -12.01 -17.93
C GLU A 188 -3.60 -10.75 -18.04
N PHE A 189 -3.67 -9.94 -17.00
CA PHE A 189 -2.92 -8.71 -16.87
C PHE A 189 -2.34 -8.59 -15.47
N LEU A 190 -1.29 -7.79 -15.38
CA LEU A 190 -0.87 -7.14 -14.16
C LEU A 190 -1.33 -5.68 -14.22
N LEU A 191 -1.75 -5.13 -13.08
CA LEU A 191 -2.09 -3.71 -12.98
C LEU A 191 -0.99 -2.96 -12.25
N ALA A 192 -0.60 -1.80 -12.79
CA ALA A 192 0.12 -0.78 -12.05
C ALA A 192 -0.83 0.39 -11.83
N ILE A 193 -1.12 0.69 -10.57
CA ILE A 193 -2.08 1.74 -10.16
C ILE A 193 -1.31 2.86 -9.49
N GLY A 194 -1.32 4.05 -10.09
CA GLY A 194 -0.58 5.19 -9.62
C GLY A 194 -0.60 6.33 -10.64
N ASN A 195 -0.05 7.48 -10.27
CA ASN A 195 0.04 8.64 -11.18
C ASN A 195 -1.29 9.00 -11.89
N ASN A 196 -2.40 8.92 -11.17
CA ASN A 196 -3.75 9.18 -11.67
C ASN A 196 -4.18 8.27 -12.84
N GLU A 197 -3.66 7.05 -12.91
CA GLU A 197 -4.06 6.04 -13.88
C GLU A 197 -3.97 4.59 -13.38
N ILE A 198 -4.67 3.71 -14.09
CA ILE A 198 -4.50 2.25 -13.99
C ILE A 198 -3.87 1.80 -15.30
N ILE A 199 -2.65 1.26 -15.24
CA ILE A 199 -1.94 0.69 -16.39
C ILE A 199 -2.15 -0.82 -16.37
N CYS A 200 -2.66 -1.38 -17.46
CA CYS A 200 -2.83 -2.81 -17.65
C CYS A 200 -1.68 -3.34 -18.49
N CYS A 201 -0.80 -4.13 -17.88
CA CYS A 201 0.37 -4.75 -18.49
C CYS A 201 0.05 -6.21 -18.86
N LEU A 202 0.11 -6.55 -20.15
CA LEU A 202 -0.23 -7.91 -20.61
C LEU A 202 0.84 -8.92 -20.16
N THR A 203 0.43 -10.03 -19.55
CA THR A 203 1.35 -11.06 -19.02
C THR A 203 1.74 -12.14 -20.04
N SER A 204 1.02 -12.24 -21.17
CA SER A 204 1.24 -13.31 -22.16
C SER A 204 2.64 -13.34 -22.78
N ASN A 205 3.22 -14.54 -22.91
CA ASN A 205 4.56 -14.80 -23.47
C ASN A 205 4.77 -14.32 -24.91
N GLU A 206 3.72 -14.00 -25.65
CA GLU A 206 3.79 -13.35 -26.96
C GLU A 206 3.77 -11.82 -26.83
N LYS A 207 4.58 -11.24 -25.93
CA LYS A 207 4.72 -9.78 -25.79
C LYS A 207 5.22 -9.17 -27.10
N LYS A 208 4.31 -8.75 -27.98
CA LYS A 208 4.60 -7.68 -28.94
C LYS A 208 4.72 -6.40 -28.12
N LYS A 209 5.89 -5.74 -28.16
CA LYS A 209 6.08 -4.40 -27.58
C LYS A 209 4.86 -3.52 -27.94
N ASN A 210 4.26 -2.87 -26.94
CA ASN A 210 3.16 -1.89 -27.05
C ASN A 210 1.70 -2.41 -27.01
N GLN A 211 1.38 -3.47 -26.26
CA GLN A 211 -0.03 -3.83 -25.99
C GLN A 211 -0.56 -3.36 -24.62
N ASP A 212 0.27 -2.72 -23.80
CA ASP A 212 -0.19 -2.09 -22.56
C ASP A 212 -1.17 -0.96 -22.89
N PHE A 213 -2.19 -0.81 -22.05
CA PHE A 213 -3.13 0.30 -22.13
C PHE A 213 -3.36 0.88 -20.74
N SER A 214 -3.82 2.13 -20.67
CA SER A 214 -4.10 2.77 -19.40
C SER A 214 -5.45 3.46 -19.35
N PHE A 215 -6.01 3.45 -18.14
CA PHE A 215 -7.23 4.17 -17.78
C PHE A 215 -6.88 5.36 -16.91
N LYS A 216 -7.03 6.57 -17.45
CA LYS A 216 -6.87 7.79 -16.66
C LYS A 216 -8.04 7.92 -15.67
N VAL A 217 -7.73 8.16 -14.40
CA VAL A 217 -8.75 8.29 -13.33
C VAL A 217 -9.79 9.36 -13.66
N THR A 218 -9.35 10.48 -14.24
CA THR A 218 -10.23 11.61 -14.63
C THR A 218 -11.23 11.29 -15.74
N ARG A 219 -11.11 10.12 -16.39
CA ARG A 219 -12.03 9.64 -17.44
C ARG A 219 -12.97 8.55 -16.95
N ILE A 220 -12.84 8.12 -15.70
CA ILE A 220 -13.77 7.19 -15.05
C ILE A 220 -14.93 8.03 -14.50
N ARG A 221 -16.16 7.77 -14.98
CA ARG A 221 -17.36 8.45 -14.48
C ARG A 221 -17.75 7.96 -13.10
N CYS A 222 -17.75 6.64 -12.94
CA CYS A 222 -17.98 5.95 -11.68
C CYS A 222 -17.42 4.53 -11.78
N TRP A 223 -17.36 3.85 -10.64
CA TRP A 223 -17.04 2.44 -10.58
C TRP A 223 -17.95 1.72 -9.60
N LYS A 224 -18.02 0.40 -9.73
CA LYS A 224 -18.69 -0.47 -8.76
C LYS A 224 -17.87 -1.71 -8.51
N VAL A 225 -17.80 -2.13 -7.25
CA VAL A 225 -17.23 -3.40 -6.85
C VAL A 225 -18.35 -4.43 -6.86
N ASN A 226 -18.18 -5.52 -7.61
CA ASN A 226 -19.07 -6.65 -7.59
C ASN A 226 -18.40 -7.77 -6.78
N TRP A 227 -19.12 -8.28 -5.79
CA TRP A 227 -18.68 -9.41 -5.00
C TRP A 227 -19.76 -10.49 -5.03
N THR A 228 -19.38 -11.67 -5.51
CA THR A 228 -20.19 -12.88 -5.44
C THR A 228 -19.39 -13.97 -4.73
N LYS A 229 -20.02 -15.11 -4.40
CA LYS A 229 -19.32 -16.23 -3.75
C LYS A 229 -18.17 -16.80 -4.58
N GLN A 230 -18.19 -16.60 -5.89
CA GLN A 230 -17.27 -17.24 -6.84
C GLN A 230 -16.36 -16.23 -7.56
N ASP A 231 -16.81 -14.98 -7.71
CA ASP A 231 -16.09 -13.94 -8.43
C ASP A 231 -16.09 -12.60 -7.69
N MET A 232 -14.93 -11.94 -7.71
CA MET A 232 -14.78 -10.52 -7.39
C MET A 232 -14.32 -9.76 -8.62
N SER A 233 -14.91 -8.58 -8.82
CA SER A 233 -14.53 -7.70 -9.92
C SER A 233 -14.81 -6.24 -9.59
N ILE A 234 -14.13 -5.34 -10.31
CA ILE A 234 -14.45 -3.93 -10.35
C ILE A 234 -14.82 -3.55 -11.78
N ALA A 235 -15.98 -2.91 -11.94
CA ALA A 235 -16.44 -2.40 -13.23
C ALA A 235 -16.28 -0.87 -13.24
N LEU A 236 -15.59 -0.35 -14.27
CA LEU A 236 -15.31 1.06 -14.48
C LEU A 236 -16.16 1.56 -15.65
N GLU A 237 -16.91 2.63 -15.45
CA GLU A 237 -17.58 3.30 -16.56
C GLU A 237 -16.65 4.36 -17.15
N TYR A 238 -15.99 4.01 -18.24
CA TYR A 238 -14.88 4.78 -18.78
C TYR A 238 -15.28 5.57 -20.03
N LEU A 239 -14.88 6.83 -20.08
CA LEU A 239 -15.05 7.67 -21.26
C LEU A 239 -14.00 7.28 -22.30
N ILE A 240 -14.42 6.57 -23.36
CA ILE A 240 -13.54 6.10 -24.45
C ILE A 240 -13.21 7.26 -25.40
N LYS A 241 -14.24 8.01 -25.78
CA LYS A 241 -14.17 9.23 -26.60
C LYS A 241 -15.33 10.16 -26.20
N LYS A 242 -15.37 11.36 -26.77
CA LYS A 242 -16.44 12.32 -26.50
C LYS A 242 -17.81 11.64 -26.62
N ASP A 243 -18.63 11.80 -25.57
CA ASP A 243 -19.99 11.25 -25.46
C ASP A 243 -20.10 9.72 -25.61
N THR A 244 -19.00 8.97 -25.46
CA THR A 244 -18.99 7.50 -25.54
C THR A 244 -18.41 6.90 -24.27
N LEU A 245 -19.30 6.43 -23.39
CA LEU A 245 -18.96 5.70 -22.18
C LEU A 245 -19.05 4.19 -22.42
N GLN A 246 -18.14 3.43 -21.84
CA GLN A 246 -18.15 1.97 -21.89
C GLN A 246 -17.79 1.39 -20.53
N TRP A 247 -18.49 0.33 -20.13
CA TRP A 247 -18.14 -0.43 -18.94
C TRP A 247 -16.97 -1.36 -19.24
N ILE A 248 -15.97 -1.31 -18.37
CA ILE A 248 -14.77 -2.14 -18.43
C ILE A 248 -14.68 -2.88 -17.10
N THR A 249 -14.69 -4.21 -17.15
CA THR A 249 -14.66 -5.05 -15.95
C THR A 249 -13.29 -5.66 -15.79
N ILE A 250 -12.72 -5.48 -14.60
CA ILE A 250 -11.47 -6.07 -14.15
C ILE A 250 -11.84 -7.14 -13.12
N HIS A 251 -11.56 -8.40 -13.44
CA HIS A 251 -11.76 -9.53 -12.55
C HIS A 251 -10.53 -9.73 -11.69
N THR A 252 -10.67 -9.65 -10.36
CA THR A 252 -9.60 -9.84 -9.38
C THR A 252 -10.19 -9.92 -7.97
N GLU A 253 -9.58 -10.72 -7.10
CA GLU A 253 -9.89 -10.77 -5.67
C GLU A 253 -9.57 -9.45 -4.94
N GLN A 254 -8.68 -8.64 -5.51
CA GLN A 254 -8.28 -7.34 -4.94
C GLN A 254 -9.18 -6.18 -5.40
N ALA A 255 -10.39 -6.45 -5.93
CA ALA A 255 -11.32 -5.41 -6.39
C ALA A 255 -11.65 -4.34 -5.32
N PRO A 256 -11.87 -4.69 -4.03
CA PRO A 256 -12.08 -3.69 -2.98
C PRO A 256 -10.86 -2.78 -2.76
N LEU A 257 -9.64 -3.34 -2.85
CA LEU A 257 -8.41 -2.57 -2.78
C LEU A 257 -8.32 -1.58 -3.95
N ILE A 258 -8.57 -2.02 -5.19
CA ILE A 258 -8.57 -1.12 -6.36
C ILE A 258 -9.54 0.05 -6.17
N SER A 259 -10.75 -0.22 -5.67
CA SER A 259 -11.71 0.84 -5.36
C SER A 259 -11.17 1.85 -4.35
N THR A 260 -10.45 1.37 -3.34
CA THR A 260 -9.85 2.23 -2.31
C THR A 260 -8.70 3.08 -2.88
N LEU A 261 -7.85 2.49 -3.73
CA LEU A 261 -6.76 3.22 -4.40
C LEU A 261 -7.31 4.27 -5.37
N LEU A 262 -8.37 3.95 -6.13
CA LEU A 262 -9.08 4.89 -7.00
C LEU A 262 -9.65 6.07 -6.20
N GLN A 263 -10.35 5.79 -5.11
CA GLN A 263 -10.90 6.84 -4.24
C GLN A 263 -9.78 7.74 -3.72
N SER A 264 -8.68 7.17 -3.24
CA SER A 264 -7.54 7.94 -2.73
C SER A 264 -6.90 8.84 -3.80
N MET A 265 -6.77 8.38 -5.06
CA MET A 265 -6.31 9.24 -6.15
C MET A 265 -7.32 10.35 -6.47
N VAL A 266 -8.63 10.07 -6.45
CA VAL A 266 -9.68 11.08 -6.66
C VAL A 266 -9.62 12.15 -5.57
N ASP A 267 -9.50 11.76 -4.31
CA ASP A 267 -9.42 12.68 -3.18
C ASP A 267 -8.22 13.62 -3.33
N GLU A 268 -7.04 13.10 -3.72
CA GLU A 268 -5.84 13.91 -3.96
C GLU A 268 -5.99 14.86 -5.17
N ILE A 269 -6.59 14.39 -6.27
CA ILE A 269 -6.89 15.24 -7.44
C ILE A 269 -7.81 16.41 -7.04
N LEU A 270 -8.83 16.14 -6.21
CA LEU A 270 -9.77 17.16 -5.73
C LEU A 270 -9.08 18.12 -4.76
N ALA A 271 -8.27 17.62 -3.82
CA ALA A 271 -7.50 18.43 -2.88
C ALA A 271 -6.54 19.38 -3.60
N LYS A 272 -5.83 18.89 -4.63
CA LYS A 272 -4.93 19.71 -5.46
C LYS A 272 -5.67 20.83 -6.20
N LYS A 273 -6.87 20.54 -6.73
CA LYS A 273 -7.73 21.56 -7.35
C LYS A 273 -8.27 22.58 -6.35
N GLY A 274 -8.47 22.17 -5.10
CA GLY A 274 -8.84 23.03 -3.98
C GLY A 274 -7.69 23.85 -3.37
N GLY A 275 -6.47 23.69 -3.87
CA GLY A 275 -5.29 24.45 -3.43
C GLY A 275 -4.57 23.89 -2.20
N LEU A 276 -4.88 22.66 -1.76
CA LEU A 276 -4.14 22.04 -0.66
C LEU A 276 -2.72 21.66 -1.09
N THR A 277 -1.74 21.95 -0.24
CA THR A 277 -0.32 21.70 -0.46
C THR A 277 0.22 20.52 0.35
N SER A 278 -0.62 19.82 1.11
CA SER A 278 -0.29 18.63 1.90
C SER A 278 -1.27 17.49 1.63
N PRO A 279 -0.86 16.21 1.80
CA PRO A 279 -1.77 15.07 1.68
C PRO A 279 -2.88 15.14 2.74
N THR A 280 -4.13 14.88 2.35
CA THR A 280 -5.24 14.69 3.29
C THR A 280 -5.27 13.25 3.78
N SER A 281 -4.96 13.03 5.06
CA SER A 281 -5.12 11.73 5.73
C SER A 281 -6.59 11.30 5.65
N GLY A 282 -6.84 10.15 5.01
CA GLY A 282 -8.17 9.65 4.68
C GLY A 282 -9.17 9.72 5.84
N SER A 283 -10.05 10.71 5.79
CA SER A 283 -11.22 10.85 6.65
C SER A 283 -12.45 10.59 5.79
N VAL A 284 -12.96 9.37 5.86
CA VAL A 284 -14.27 9.03 5.27
C VAL A 284 -15.34 9.68 6.14
N THR A 285 -16.16 10.58 5.58
CA THR A 285 -17.37 11.09 6.23
C THR A 285 -18.36 9.95 6.52
N PRO A 286 -18.93 9.80 7.73
CA PRO A 286 -19.79 8.66 8.06
C PRO A 286 -21.17 8.74 7.37
N ILE A 287 -21.63 7.60 6.84
CA ILE A 287 -23.05 7.32 6.54
C ILE A 287 -23.68 6.71 7.82
N PRO A 288 -24.93 7.04 8.20
CA PRO A 288 -25.50 6.62 9.48
C PRO A 288 -25.81 5.11 9.52
N THR A 289 -25.33 4.43 10.56
CA THR A 289 -25.53 2.99 10.80
C THR A 289 -26.81 2.74 11.62
N THR A 290 -27.65 1.82 11.16
CA THR A 290 -28.76 1.23 11.94
C THR A 290 -28.29 -0.07 12.59
N THR A 291 -28.53 -0.16 13.89
CA THR A 291 -28.22 -1.23 14.86
C THR A 291 -28.86 -2.58 14.51
N ILE A 292 -28.22 -3.70 14.89
CA ILE A 292 -28.85 -4.96 15.39
C ILE A 292 -27.79 -5.83 16.11
N ASN A 293 -28.27 -6.55 17.12
CA ASN A 293 -27.65 -7.13 18.30
C ASN A 293 -26.80 -8.42 18.13
N GLU A 294 -25.97 -8.64 19.15
CA GLU A 294 -25.09 -9.77 19.47
C GLU A 294 -25.78 -11.13 19.65
N GLN A 295 -25.02 -12.22 19.44
CA GLN A 295 -25.08 -13.48 20.21
C GLN A 295 -23.80 -14.34 19.99
N THR A 296 -23.11 -14.65 21.10
CA THR A 296 -21.92 -15.54 21.32
C THR A 296 -22.31 -17.00 21.63
N PRO A 297 -21.40 -17.96 22.00
CA PRO A 297 -20.08 -18.39 21.45
C PRO A 297 -19.85 -19.95 21.51
N SER A 298 -18.70 -20.48 21.05
CA SER A 298 -18.02 -21.69 21.63
C SER A 298 -16.67 -21.99 20.91
N LYS A 299 -15.51 -21.92 21.59
CA LYS A 299 -14.69 -22.94 22.32
C LYS A 299 -13.75 -23.81 21.45
N VAL A 300 -12.43 -23.52 21.42
CA VAL A 300 -11.27 -24.17 22.13
C VAL A 300 -10.52 -25.22 21.26
N PHE A 301 -9.21 -25.09 21.02
CA PHE A 301 -8.10 -25.85 21.66
C PHE A 301 -6.70 -25.55 21.06
N ASN A 302 -5.68 -25.67 21.93
CA ASN A 302 -4.25 -25.39 21.81
C ASN A 302 -3.45 -26.37 20.93
N GLY A 303 -2.30 -25.90 20.42
CA GLY A 303 -1.16 -26.74 20.00
C GLY A 303 0.08 -25.91 19.71
N LEU A 304 1.01 -25.84 20.67
CA LEU A 304 2.34 -25.22 20.54
C LEU A 304 3.32 -26.23 19.90
N ALA A 305 4.18 -25.79 18.98
CA ALA A 305 5.41 -26.49 18.63
C ALA A 305 6.56 -25.48 18.42
N THR A 306 7.65 -25.75 19.12
CA THR A 306 8.92 -25.02 19.22
C THR A 306 9.76 -25.10 17.93
N ARG A 307 10.39 -23.99 17.56
CA ARG A 307 11.30 -23.85 16.40
C ARG A 307 12.76 -24.07 16.80
N THR A 308 13.54 -24.65 15.89
CA THR A 308 14.95 -25.05 16.03
C THR A 308 15.93 -23.97 15.54
N GLU A 309 17.18 -24.05 16.00
CA GLU A 309 18.32 -23.12 15.84
C GLU A 309 18.71 -22.66 14.42
N SER A 310 18.06 -23.13 13.36
CA SER A 310 18.34 -22.68 11.98
C SER A 310 17.72 -21.32 11.61
N ASP A 311 16.91 -20.73 12.50
CA ASP A 311 16.22 -19.45 12.28
C ASP A 311 17.05 -18.22 12.72
N LEU A 312 18.26 -18.42 13.27
CA LEU A 312 19.06 -17.36 13.89
C LEU A 312 20.08 -16.67 12.96
N GLU A 313 20.29 -17.14 11.73
CA GLU A 313 21.33 -16.58 10.83
C GLU A 313 20.82 -15.50 9.84
N ARG A 314 19.58 -15.01 9.98
CA ARG A 314 19.03 -13.92 9.15
C ARG A 314 18.78 -12.59 9.87
N LEU A 315 19.25 -12.45 11.11
CA LEU A 315 19.00 -11.29 11.97
C LEU A 315 20.24 -10.38 12.10
N ASN A 316 20.77 -9.84 11.00
CA ASN A 316 21.86 -8.86 11.14
C ASN A 316 21.94 -7.78 10.06
N ASN A 317 20.85 -7.02 9.85
CA ASN A 317 20.87 -5.77 9.07
C ASN A 317 20.15 -4.62 9.81
N ASN A 318 20.59 -4.30 11.03
CA ASN A 318 20.09 -3.17 11.83
C ASN A 318 20.75 -1.82 11.49
N ASP A 319 21.62 -1.76 10.47
CA ASP A 319 22.45 -0.58 10.19
C ASP A 319 21.71 0.64 9.61
N ILE A 320 20.45 0.51 9.19
CA ILE A 320 19.70 1.58 8.48
C ILE A 320 19.25 2.71 9.42
N PHE A 321 19.04 2.44 10.71
CA PHE A 321 18.47 3.42 11.65
C PHE A 321 19.43 3.87 12.77
N ASP A 322 20.52 3.13 12.98
CA ASP A 322 21.38 3.24 14.17
C ASP A 322 22.75 3.89 13.94
N LYS A 323 23.19 4.10 12.68
CA LYS A 323 24.47 4.78 12.42
C LYS A 323 24.37 6.29 12.60
N VAL A 324 24.68 6.76 13.79
CA VAL A 324 25.09 8.15 14.05
C VAL A 324 26.55 8.26 13.64
N GLU A 325 26.82 8.74 12.43
CA GLU A 325 28.06 9.41 11.96
C GLU A 325 28.28 9.15 10.46
N GLY A 326 28.53 10.23 9.75
CA GLY A 326 28.69 10.31 8.30
C GLY A 326 28.54 11.77 7.92
N ASP A 327 29.62 12.53 8.09
CA ASP A 327 29.76 13.91 7.64
C ASP A 327 29.57 13.96 6.12
N ASP A 328 28.51 14.63 5.68
CA ASP A 328 28.35 15.07 4.29
C ASP A 328 28.84 16.53 4.21
N ASP A 329 30.17 16.69 4.14
CA ASP A 329 30.79 17.87 3.53
C ASP A 329 31.19 17.49 2.09
N LEU A 330 30.63 18.27 1.13
CA LEU A 330 30.83 18.32 -0.33
C LEU A 330 29.76 17.65 -1.22
#